data_AF-A0A250X5T0-F1
#
_entry.id   AF-A0A250X5T0-F1
#
_cell.length_a   1.000
_cell.length_b   1.000
_cell.length_c   1.000
_cell.angle_alpha   90.00
_cell.angle_beta   90.00
_cell.angle_gamma   90.00
#
_symmetry.space_group_name_H-M   'P 1'
#
loop_
_entity.id
_entity.type
_entity.pdbx_description
1 polymer ?
#
loop_
_entity_poly.entity_id
_entity_poly.type
_entity_poly.pdbx_seq_one_letter_code
_entity_poly.pdbx_strand_id
1 'polypeptide(L)'
;MTDSTAPEKSYKISRQASNKITYKITLIAEQKCQDLIAAYNNCAKGRGVSMIWACKGKYNESQDCVHKYLNENNVALVTRRWVDAGKPSKPDWDEILKGIAEEVTH
;
A
#
# COMPACT_ATOMS: atom_id res chain seq x y z
N MET A 1 -4.70 -8.45 28.89
CA MET A 1 -5.61 -7.48 28.27
C MET A 1 -4.77 -6.74 27.24
N THR A 2 -4.88 -6.90 25.93
CA THR A 2 -5.86 -7.54 25.05
C THR A 2 -5.15 -8.44 24.04
N ASP A 3 -5.89 -9.46 23.65
CA ASP A 3 -5.68 -10.42 22.57
C ASP A 3 -5.24 -9.75 21.26
N SER A 4 -4.13 -10.19 20.66
CA SER A 4 -3.74 -9.87 19.28
C SER A 4 -2.82 -10.96 18.72
N THR A 5 -3.16 -12.22 18.97
CA THR A 5 -2.65 -13.35 18.21
C THR A 5 -3.68 -13.74 17.17
N ALA A 6 -3.74 -13.02 16.05
CA ALA A 6 -4.30 -13.60 14.83
C ALA A 6 -3.11 -14.05 13.97
N PRO A 7 -2.78 -15.36 13.93
CA PRO A 7 -1.71 -15.86 13.10
C PRO A 7 -2.02 -15.56 11.63
N GLU A 8 -1.01 -15.00 10.97
CA GLU A 8 -0.83 -14.79 9.54
C GLU A 8 -1.17 -16.06 8.75
N LYS A 9 -2.44 -16.25 8.39
CA LYS A 9 -2.78 -17.27 7.40
C LYS A 9 -2.24 -16.78 6.06
N SER A 10 -1.10 -17.32 5.62
CA SER A 10 -0.61 -17.11 4.26
C SER A 10 -1.56 -17.82 3.28
N TYR A 11 -2.52 -17.07 2.77
CA TYR A 11 -3.44 -17.59 1.76
C TYR A 11 -2.66 -17.83 0.47
N LYS A 12 -2.56 -19.08 0.03
CA LYS A 12 -2.06 -19.40 -1.32
C LYS A 12 -3.07 -18.91 -2.35
N ILE A 13 -2.83 -17.71 -2.87
CA ILE A 13 -3.57 -17.11 -3.99
C ILE A 13 -2.74 -17.14 -5.27
N SER A 14 -3.38 -16.99 -6.43
CA SER A 14 -2.66 -16.90 -7.69
C SER A 14 -1.81 -15.62 -7.72
N ARG A 15 -0.69 -15.66 -8.45
CA ARG A 15 0.18 -14.49 -8.63
C ARG A 15 -0.57 -13.30 -9.25
N GLN A 16 -1.50 -13.57 -10.16
CA GLN A 16 -2.36 -12.54 -10.74
C GLN A 16 -3.27 -11.87 -9.70
N ALA A 17 -3.87 -12.65 -8.79
CA ALA A 17 -4.70 -12.10 -7.72
C ALA A 17 -3.87 -11.26 -6.74
N SER A 18 -2.70 -11.77 -6.34
CA SER A 18 -1.75 -11.04 -5.48
C SER A 18 -1.32 -9.72 -6.11
N ASN A 19 -0.89 -9.72 -7.37
CA ASN A 19 -0.52 -8.50 -8.09
C ASN A 19 -1.69 -7.50 -8.17
N LYS A 20 -2.93 -7.98 -8.38
CA LYS A 20 -4.11 -7.11 -8.46
C LYS A 20 -4.43 -6.46 -7.11
N ILE A 21 -4.31 -7.21 -6.01
CA ILE A 21 -4.48 -6.70 -4.65
C ILE A 21 -3.43 -5.64 -4.35
N THR A 22 -2.15 -5.96 -4.56
CA THR A 22 -1.03 -5.04 -4.36
C THR A 22 -1.22 -3.77 -5.18
N TYR A 23 -1.56 -3.90 -6.47
CA TYR A 23 -1.82 -2.76 -7.35
C TYR A 23 -2.93 -1.85 -6.81
N LYS A 24 -4.02 -2.42 -6.30
CA LYS A 24 -5.12 -1.62 -5.75
C LYS A 24 -4.74 -0.88 -4.47
N ILE A 25 -3.96 -1.50 -3.59
CA ILE A 25 -3.42 -0.86 -2.40
C ILE A 25 -2.46 0.28 -2.82
N THR A 26 -1.59 0.04 -3.80
CA THR A 26 -0.67 1.06 -4.33
C THR A 26 -1.41 2.27 -4.87
N LEU A 27 -2.51 2.09 -5.62
CA LEU A 27 -3.29 3.22 -6.14
C LEU A 27 -3.84 4.12 -5.03
N ILE A 28 -4.35 3.53 -3.94
CA ILE A 28 -4.81 4.29 -2.78
C ILE A 28 -3.63 5.00 -2.12
N ALA A 29 -2.51 4.31 -1.95
CA ALA A 29 -1.30 4.89 -1.39
C ALA A 29 -0.82 6.10 -2.21
N GLU A 30 -0.78 5.98 -3.53
CA GLU A 30 -0.39 7.05 -4.45
C GLU A 30 -1.33 8.26 -4.35
N GLN A 31 -2.64 8.03 -4.27
CA GLN A 31 -3.63 9.11 -4.08
C GLN A 31 -3.44 9.83 -2.74
N LYS A 32 -3.20 9.08 -1.66
CA LYS A 32 -3.03 9.65 -0.31
C LYS A 32 -1.67 10.32 -0.11
N CYS A 33 -0.64 9.84 -0.81
CA CYS A 33 0.72 10.35 -0.73
C CYS A 33 1.08 11.28 -1.90
N GLN A 34 0.07 11.74 -2.66
CA GLN A 34 0.26 12.49 -3.91
C GLN A 34 1.17 13.70 -3.72
N ASP A 35 1.03 14.45 -2.62
CA ASP A 35 1.84 15.65 -2.36
C ASP A 35 3.32 15.33 -2.14
N LEU A 36 3.63 14.25 -1.42
CA LEU A 36 5.00 13.82 -1.15
C LEU A 36 5.65 13.24 -2.41
N ILE A 37 4.88 12.48 -3.19
CA ILE A 37 5.31 11.99 -4.50
C ILE A 37 5.57 13.17 -5.45
N ALA A 38 4.71 14.18 -5.46
CA ALA A 38 4.89 15.39 -6.26
C ALA A 38 6.13 16.18 -5.82
N ALA A 39 6.40 16.29 -4.51
CA ALA A 39 7.62 16.92 -4.00
C ALA A 39 8.89 16.19 -4.45
N TYR A 40 8.89 14.86 -4.41
CA TYR A 40 9.98 14.05 -4.96
C TYR A 40 10.13 14.24 -6.48
N ASN A 41 9.03 14.19 -7.24
CA ASN A 41 9.05 14.37 -8.69
C ASN A 41 9.55 15.76 -9.11
N ASN A 42 9.14 16.80 -8.39
CA ASN A 42 9.63 18.16 -8.60
C ASN A 42 11.13 18.28 -8.29
N CYS A 43 11.63 17.55 -7.29
CA CYS A 43 13.05 17.43 -7.05
C CYS A 43 13.74 16.64 -8.19
N ALA A 44 13.19 15.54 -8.64
CA ALA A 44 13.80 14.74 -9.70
C ALA A 44 13.83 15.45 -11.06
N LYS A 45 12.91 16.39 -11.30
CA LYS A 45 12.76 17.10 -12.58
C LYS A 45 14.06 17.80 -12.99
N GLY A 46 14.58 17.42 -14.15
CA GLY A 46 15.81 18.00 -14.73
C GLY A 46 17.11 17.52 -14.07
N ARG A 47 17.05 16.58 -13.13
CA ARG A 47 18.24 15.95 -12.52
C ARG A 47 18.48 14.59 -13.16
N GLY A 48 19.71 14.37 -13.64
CA GLY A 48 20.17 13.07 -14.11
C GLY A 48 20.78 12.25 -12.97
N VAL A 49 22.08 12.02 -13.02
CA VAL A 49 22.80 11.13 -12.09
C VAL A 49 22.80 11.66 -10.64
N SER A 50 22.72 12.97 -10.42
CA SER A 50 22.73 13.58 -9.07
C SER A 50 21.41 13.46 -8.31
N MET A 51 20.33 13.00 -8.95
CA MET A 51 18.99 12.87 -8.36
C MET A 51 19.01 12.05 -7.07
N ILE A 52 19.71 10.91 -7.06
CA ILE A 52 19.69 9.96 -5.95
C ILE A 52 20.23 10.61 -4.66
N TRP A 53 21.24 11.46 -4.76
CA TRP A 53 21.80 12.17 -3.62
C TRP A 53 20.99 13.43 -3.26
N ALA A 54 20.65 14.24 -4.25
CA ALA A 54 19.98 15.53 -4.04
C ALA A 54 18.53 15.38 -3.54
N CYS A 55 17.84 14.30 -3.94
CA CYS A 55 16.42 14.10 -3.66
C CYS A 55 16.15 12.95 -2.69
N LYS A 56 17.18 12.37 -2.06
CA LYS A 56 17.05 11.22 -1.16
C LYS A 56 16.03 11.44 -0.04
N GLY A 57 16.04 12.61 0.58
CA GLY A 57 15.10 12.95 1.66
C GLY A 57 13.64 12.92 1.19
N LYS A 58 13.36 13.55 0.04
CA LYS A 58 12.01 13.57 -0.54
C LYS A 58 11.55 12.20 -1.04
N TYR A 59 12.49 11.41 -1.57
CA TYR A 59 12.23 10.02 -1.90
C TYR A 59 11.79 9.25 -0.65
N ASN A 60 12.58 9.30 0.43
CA ASN A 60 12.26 8.61 1.68
C ASN A 60 10.91 9.05 2.26
N GLU A 61 10.64 10.36 2.35
CA GLU A 61 9.33 10.88 2.82
C GLU A 61 8.16 10.28 1.99
N SER A 62 8.30 10.23 0.66
CA SER A 62 7.29 9.64 -0.21
C SER A 62 7.13 8.13 -0.01
N GLN A 63 8.23 7.40 0.12
CA GLN A 63 8.21 5.95 0.32
C GLN A 63 7.67 5.58 1.70
N ASP A 64 8.05 6.31 2.74
CA ASP A 64 7.55 6.11 4.10
C ASP A 64 6.03 6.30 4.14
N CYS A 65 5.49 7.29 3.41
CA CYS A 65 4.05 7.44 3.25
C CYS A 65 3.43 6.24 2.55
N VAL A 66 3.96 5.83 1.39
CA VAL A 66 3.43 4.68 0.63
C VAL A 66 3.45 3.39 1.47
N HIS A 67 4.52 3.16 2.22
CA HIS A 67 4.68 1.98 3.09
C HIS A 67 3.64 1.89 4.23
N LYS A 68 3.09 3.02 4.70
CA LYS A 68 1.97 3.00 5.67
C LYS A 68 0.74 2.28 5.11
N TYR A 69 0.54 2.32 3.80
CA TYR A 69 -0.54 1.63 3.11
C TYR A 69 -0.10 0.27 2.57
N LEU A 70 1.04 0.23 1.87
CA LEU A 70 1.59 -0.96 1.25
C LEU A 70 2.61 -1.64 2.17
N ASN A 71 2.08 -2.39 3.14
CA ASN A 71 2.84 -3.26 4.02
C ASN A 71 2.20 -4.66 4.09
N GLU A 72 2.95 -5.60 4.65
CA GLU A 72 2.56 -7.01 4.74
C GLU A 72 1.23 -7.20 5.48
N ASN A 73 0.98 -6.43 6.54
CA ASN A 73 -0.25 -6.52 7.32
C ASN A 73 -1.48 -6.13 6.49
N ASN A 74 -1.41 -5.00 5.79
CA ASN A 74 -2.51 -4.53 4.93
C ASN A 74 -2.73 -5.47 3.73
N VAL A 75 -1.65 -5.96 3.11
CA VAL A 75 -1.76 -6.94 2.01
C VAL A 75 -2.40 -8.25 2.50
N ALA A 76 -2.00 -8.74 3.67
CA ALA A 76 -2.59 -9.95 4.27
C ALA A 76 -4.06 -9.74 4.64
N LEU A 77 -4.41 -8.60 5.25
CA LEU A 77 -5.78 -8.24 5.60
C LEU A 77 -6.69 -8.20 4.37
N VAL A 78 -6.27 -7.51 3.31
CA VAL A 78 -7.01 -7.40 2.06
C VAL A 78 -7.14 -8.76 1.38
N THR A 79 -6.07 -9.54 1.38
CA THR A 79 -6.08 -10.90 0.85
C THR A 79 -7.10 -11.76 1.57
N ARG A 80 -7.13 -11.70 2.91
CA ARG A 80 -8.12 -12.39 3.73
C ARG A 80 -9.53 -11.97 3.36
N ARG A 81 -9.82 -10.66 3.33
CA ARG A 81 -11.15 -10.13 2.97
C ARG A 81 -11.60 -10.58 1.58
N TRP A 82 -10.69 -10.58 0.61
CA TRP A 82 -10.99 -11.06 -0.74
C TRP A 82 -11.25 -12.57 -0.81
N VAL A 83 -10.52 -13.37 -0.01
CA VAL A 83 -10.76 -14.82 0.11
C VAL A 83 -12.08 -15.11 0.82
N ASP A 84 -12.38 -14.41 1.91
CA ASP A 84 -13.61 -14.56 2.70
C ASP A 84 -14.84 -14.15 1.87
N ALA A 85 -14.70 -13.20 0.94
CA ALA A 85 -15.72 -12.84 -0.06
C ALA A 85 -15.90 -13.89 -1.19
N GLY A 86 -15.20 -15.02 -1.13
CA GLY A 86 -15.33 -16.10 -2.12
C GLY A 86 -14.51 -15.90 -3.39
N LYS A 87 -13.44 -15.09 -3.34
CA LYS A 87 -12.55 -14.80 -4.48
C LYS A 87 -13.30 -14.26 -5.71
N PRO A 88 -14.11 -13.20 -5.56
CA PRO A 88 -14.90 -12.66 -6.66
C PRO A 88 -14.00 -12.17 -7.80
N SER A 89 -14.43 -12.38 -9.04
CA SER A 89 -13.74 -11.87 -10.24
C SER A 89 -13.86 -10.35 -10.37
N LYS A 90 -15.00 -9.81 -9.91
CA LYS A 90 -15.32 -8.38 -9.80
C LYS A 90 -15.60 -8.03 -8.33
N PRO A 91 -14.57 -7.96 -7.48
CA PRO A 91 -14.74 -7.55 -6.09
C PRO A 91 -15.21 -6.11 -5.99
N ASP A 92 -15.99 -5.83 -4.94
CA ASP A 92 -16.18 -4.49 -4.43
C ASP A 92 -14.89 -4.05 -3.72
N TRP A 93 -14.07 -3.24 -4.40
CA TRP A 93 -12.79 -2.80 -3.88
C TRP A 93 -12.94 -1.79 -2.75
N ASP A 94 -14.01 -1.01 -2.73
CA ASP A 94 -14.20 0.01 -1.71
C ASP A 94 -14.46 -0.64 -0.36
N GLU A 95 -15.28 -1.69 -0.33
CA GLU A 95 -15.54 -2.46 0.89
C GLU A 95 -14.30 -3.29 1.31
N ILE A 96 -13.63 -3.95 0.37
CA ILE A 96 -12.44 -4.76 0.69
C ILE A 96 -11.29 -3.89 1.24
N LEU A 97 -11.11 -2.70 0.68
CA LEU A 97 -10.02 -1.79 1.04
C LEU A 97 -10.39 -0.82 2.19
N LYS A 98 -11.60 -0.91 2.72
CA LYS A 98 -12.10 -0.04 3.79
C LYS A 98 -11.23 -0.09 5.03
N GLY A 99 -10.90 1.07 5.58
CA GLY A 99 -10.12 1.19 6.82
C GLY A 99 -8.64 0.87 6.69
N ILE A 100 -8.12 0.63 5.47
CA ILE A 100 -6.67 0.57 5.26
C ILE A 100 -6.11 1.96 5.56
N ALA A 101 -5.23 2.02 6.57
CA ALA A 101 -4.57 3.21 7.13
C ALA A 101 -5.44 4.18 7.96
N GLU A 102 -6.72 3.90 8.24
CA GLU A 102 -7.50 4.69 9.23
C GLU A 102 -7.19 4.29 10.68
N GLU A 103 -6.60 3.11 10.93
CA GLU A 103 -6.12 2.71 12.26
C GLU A 103 -4.77 3.34 12.66
N VAL A 104 -4.20 4.22 11.82
CA VAL A 104 -2.98 5.00 12.15
C VAL A 104 -3.38 6.44 12.48
N THR A 105 -4.40 6.62 13.32
CA THR A 105 -4.55 7.83 14.11
C THR A 105 -3.48 7.84 15.20
N HIS A 106 -2.63 8.88 15.17
CA HIS A 106 -1.73 9.24 16.27
C HIS A 106 -2.46 9.41 17.59
#